data_AF-A0A3R6CT41-F1
#
_entry.id   AF-A0A3R6CT41-F1
#
_cell.length_a   1.000
_cell.length_b   1.000
_cell.length_c   1.000
_cell.angle_alpha   90.00
_cell.angle_beta   90.00
_cell.angle_gamma   90.00
#
_symmetry.space_group_name_H-M   'P 1'
#
loop_
_entity.id
_entity.type
_entity.pdbx_description
1 polymer ?
#
loop_
_entity_poly.entity_id
_entity_poly.type
_entity_poly.pdbx_seq_one_letter_code
_entity_poly.pdbx_strand_id
1 'polypeptide(L)'
;MNVLLLYTIEIFPYEQSWYSFYSQVFNFLKKRRNLNINLQVAYLYPASEEEKRIFEADTIEYKSIKLPDDEQFNTSKNRKVLLEYIKDNSINCIFNLMHPNIDLIRFLKFIRINSGCKILNIIH
;
A
#
# COMPACT_ATOMS: atom_id res chain seq x y z
N MET A 1 -14.34 2.12 -4.96
CA MET A 1 -13.15 2.95 -4.71
C MET A 1 -12.03 2.02 -4.32
N ASN A 2 -10.98 1.92 -5.13
CA ASN A 2 -9.89 0.99 -4.88
C ASN A 2 -8.77 1.73 -4.14
N VAL A 3 -8.42 1.22 -2.97
CA VAL A 3 -7.43 1.81 -2.07
C VAL A 3 -6.21 0.91 -2.07
N LEU A 4 -5.04 1.51 -2.31
CA LEU A 4 -3.77 0.84 -2.23
C LEU A 4 -3.05 1.27 -0.95
N LEU A 5 -2.68 0.30 -0.12
CA LEU A 5 -1.79 0.51 1.00
C LEU A 5 -0.35 0.38 0.52
N LEU A 6 0.46 1.41 0.73
CA LEU A 6 1.89 1.38 0.42
C LEU A 6 2.69 1.24 1.72
N TYR A 7 3.55 0.21 1.76
CA TYR A 7 4.22 -0.25 2.98
C TYR A 7 5.66 -0.72 2.75
N THR A 8 6.47 -0.70 3.81
CA THR A 8 7.71 -1.47 3.92
C THR A 8 7.89 -1.91 5.37
N ILE A 9 8.44 -3.11 5.58
CA ILE A 9 8.63 -3.71 6.91
C ILE A 9 9.57 -2.89 7.80
N GLU A 10 10.53 -2.18 7.19
CA GLU A 10 11.61 -1.53 7.92
C GLU A 10 11.27 -0.18 8.59
N ILE A 11 10.03 0.32 8.52
CA ILE A 11 9.72 1.70 8.94
C ILE A 11 8.75 1.80 10.14
N PHE A 12 8.24 0.69 10.68
CA PHE A 12 7.49 0.71 11.95
C PHE A 12 8.17 -0.16 13.02
N PRO A 13 8.31 0.31 14.27
CA PRO A 13 9.10 -0.38 15.28
C PRO A 13 8.51 -1.70 15.83
N TYR A 14 7.34 -2.17 15.37
CA TYR A 14 6.76 -3.44 15.84
C TYR A 14 5.87 -4.10 14.77
N GLU A 15 6.07 -5.40 14.53
CA GLU A 15 5.25 -6.25 13.65
C GLU A 15 3.74 -6.18 13.97
N GLN A 16 3.38 -5.90 15.23
CA GLN A 16 1.98 -5.82 15.67
C GLN A 16 1.25 -4.51 15.32
N SER A 17 1.97 -3.39 15.10
CA SER A 17 1.32 -2.09 14.89
C SER A 17 0.69 -1.96 13.50
N TRP A 18 1.30 -2.59 12.50
CA TRP A 18 0.81 -2.53 11.11
C TRP A 18 -0.50 -3.28 10.93
N TYR A 19 -0.58 -4.54 11.37
CA TYR A 19 -1.79 -5.33 11.22
C TYR A 19 -2.95 -4.71 11.99
N SER A 20 -2.68 -4.16 13.19
CA SER A 20 -3.66 -3.38 13.94
C SER A 20 -4.15 -2.18 13.12
N PHE A 21 -3.26 -1.44 12.45
CA PHE A 21 -3.65 -0.32 11.58
C PHE A 21 -4.44 -0.77 10.35
N TYR A 22 -4.00 -1.82 9.65
CA TYR A 22 -4.72 -2.44 8.53
C TYR A 22 -6.14 -2.84 8.96
N SER A 23 -6.26 -3.56 10.08
CA SER A 23 -7.53 -4.01 10.63
C SER A 23 -8.41 -2.83 11.05
N GLN A 24 -7.84 -1.78 11.63
CA GLN A 24 -8.59 -0.56 11.98
C GLN A 24 -9.10 0.18 10.74
N VAL A 25 -8.26 0.36 9.72
CA VAL A 25 -8.66 0.96 8.44
C VAL A 25 -9.72 0.10 7.78
N PHE A 26 -9.50 -1.21 7.66
CA PHE A 26 -10.46 -2.14 7.07
C PHE A 26 -11.80 -2.12 7.82
N ASN A 27 -11.78 -2.19 9.16
CA ASN A 27 -12.98 -2.11 9.98
C ASN A 27 -13.69 -0.76 9.87
N PHE A 28 -12.94 0.35 9.81
CA PHE A 28 -13.48 1.68 9.58
C PHE A 28 -14.19 1.75 8.21
N LEU A 29 -13.55 1.25 7.16
CA LEU A 29 -14.08 1.21 5.80
C LEU A 29 -15.31 0.29 5.71
N LYS A 30 -15.27 -0.90 6.34
CA LYS A 30 -16.38 -1.88 6.40
C LYS A 30 -17.58 -1.37 7.19
N LYS A 31 -17.35 -0.62 8.30
CA LYS A 31 -18.43 0.03 9.07
C LYS A 31 -19.18 1.07 8.25
N ARG A 32 -18.53 1.69 7.26
CA ARG A 32 -19.19 2.55 6.26
C ARG A 32 -19.78 1.71 5.13
N ARG A 33 -20.75 0.86 5.48
CA ARG A 33 -21.42 -0.20 4.70
C ARG A 33 -21.93 0.13 3.28
N ASN A 34 -21.78 1.35 2.78
CA ASN A 34 -22.22 1.78 1.44
C ASN A 34 -21.08 2.04 0.46
N LEU A 35 -19.82 1.77 0.81
CA LEU A 35 -18.68 1.95 -0.07
C LEU A 35 -18.16 0.59 -0.54
N ASN A 36 -18.31 0.28 -1.83
CA ASN A 36 -17.59 -0.82 -2.48
C ASN A 36 -16.10 -0.46 -2.54
N ILE A 37 -15.37 -0.80 -1.48
CA ILE A 37 -13.93 -0.54 -1.36
C ILE A 37 -13.18 -1.84 -1.50
N ASN A 38 -12.30 -1.89 -2.52
CA ASN A 38 -11.32 -2.95 -2.65
C ASN A 38 -9.99 -2.46 -2.06
N LEU A 39 -9.42 -3.26 -1.16
CA LEU A 39 -8.18 -2.94 -0.47
C LEU A 39 -7.04 -3.78 -1.05
N GLN A 40 -6.04 -3.11 -1.58
CA GLN A 40 -4.88 -3.72 -2.22
C GLN A 40 -3.60 -3.28 -1.51
N VAL A 41 -2.50 -4.01 -1.70
CA VAL A 41 -1.24 -3.73 -1.01
C VAL A 41 -0.06 -3.73 -1.97
N ALA A 42 0.82 -2.73 -1.84
CA ALA A 42 2.11 -2.68 -2.51
C ALA A 42 3.23 -2.54 -1.48
N TYR A 43 4.30 -3.33 -1.64
CA TYR A 43 5.40 -3.38 -0.69
C TYR A 43 6.77 -3.46 -1.36
N LEU A 44 7.81 -2.91 -0.72
CA LEU A 44 9.20 -3.13 -1.12
C LEU A 44 9.68 -4.53 -0.69
N TYR A 45 9.61 -4.79 0.61
CA TYR A 45 9.99 -6.06 1.18
C TYR A 45 8.77 -6.98 1.30
N PRO A 46 8.82 -8.22 0.76
CA PRO A 46 7.72 -9.14 0.89
C PRO A 46 7.47 -9.45 2.37
N ALA A 47 6.20 -9.38 2.73
CA ALA A 47 5.69 -10.00 3.94
C ALA A 47 6.21 -11.44 4.02
N SER A 48 6.70 -11.84 5.20
CA SER A 48 6.99 -13.24 5.53
C SER A 48 5.78 -14.12 5.26
N GLU A 49 5.99 -15.43 5.12
CA GLU A 49 4.87 -16.37 4.89
C GLU A 49 3.83 -16.33 6.02
N GLU A 50 4.24 -15.99 7.24
CA GLU A 50 3.32 -15.78 8.38
C GLU A 50 2.49 -14.51 8.20
N GLU A 51 3.09 -13.41 7.79
CA GLU A 51 2.38 -12.16 7.51
C GLU A 51 1.43 -12.30 6.30
N LYS A 52 1.85 -13.02 5.25
CA LYS A 52 0.98 -13.36 4.11
C LYS A 52 -0.26 -14.12 4.55
N ARG A 53 -0.10 -15.14 5.42
CA ARG A 53 -1.23 -15.90 5.97
C ARG A 53 -2.19 -15.00 6.74
N ILE A 54 -1.70 -13.99 7.45
CA ILE A 54 -2.54 -13.02 8.15
C ILE A 54 -3.36 -12.17 7.16
N PHE A 55 -2.78 -11.76 6.03
CA PHE A 55 -3.50 -11.03 4.98
C PHE A 55 -4.54 -11.89 4.24
N GLU A 56 -4.20 -13.15 3.99
CA GLU A 56 -5.02 -14.10 3.23
C GLU A 56 -6.13 -14.74 4.09
N ALA A 57 -5.92 -14.89 5.40
CA ALA A 57 -6.87 -15.56 6.30
C ALA A 57 -8.16 -14.76 6.56
N ASP A 58 -8.12 -13.42 6.44
CA ASP A 58 -9.25 -12.56 6.83
C ASP A 58 -10.07 -11.96 5.66
N THR A 59 -9.68 -12.15 4.39
CA THR A 59 -10.41 -11.54 3.24
C THR A 59 -10.46 -12.36 1.95
N ILE A 60 -11.62 -12.31 1.27
CA ILE A 60 -11.99 -13.05 0.04
C ILE A 60 -11.35 -12.46 -1.25
N GLU A 61 -10.69 -11.29 -1.23
CA GLU A 61 -10.04 -10.71 -2.43
C GLU A 61 -8.80 -9.86 -2.10
N TYR A 62 -7.83 -10.41 -1.36
CA TYR A 62 -6.55 -9.72 -1.16
C TYR A 62 -5.70 -9.73 -2.44
N LYS A 63 -5.38 -8.56 -3.00
CA LYS A 63 -4.39 -8.42 -4.08
C LYS A 63 -3.17 -7.66 -3.58
N SER A 64 -1.98 -8.20 -3.85
CA SER A 64 -0.73 -7.54 -3.49
C SER A 64 0.31 -7.59 -4.60
N ILE A 65 1.26 -6.65 -4.55
CA ILE A 65 2.43 -6.63 -5.43
C ILE A 65 3.73 -6.36 -4.67
N LYS A 66 4.76 -7.16 -4.97
CA LYS A 66 6.15 -6.85 -4.64
C LYS A 66 6.70 -5.86 -5.66
N LEU A 67 7.26 -4.76 -5.19
CA LEU A 67 8.04 -3.87 -6.04
C LEU A 67 9.39 -4.53 -6.42
N PRO A 68 9.82 -4.45 -7.69
CA PRO A 68 10.96 -5.21 -8.20
C PRO A 68 12.33 -4.81 -7.64
N ASP A 69 12.48 -3.61 -7.08
CA ASP A 69 13.68 -3.13 -6.40
C ASP A 69 13.36 -2.98 -4.92
N ASP A 70 14.07 -3.68 -4.05
CA ASP A 70 13.84 -3.71 -2.61
C ASP A 70 14.78 -2.80 -1.81
N GLU A 71 15.70 -2.09 -2.48
CA GLU A 71 16.61 -1.13 -1.83
C GLU A 71 16.02 0.29 -1.82
N GLN A 72 15.34 0.71 -2.90
CA GLN A 72 14.83 2.06 -3.06
C GLN A 72 13.44 2.09 -3.69
N PHE A 73 12.56 2.98 -3.23
CA PHE A 73 11.28 3.24 -3.90
C PHE A 73 11.49 3.89 -5.26
N ASN A 74 12.36 4.89 -5.33
CA ASN A 74 12.35 5.84 -6.44
C ASN A 74 13.10 5.37 -7.70
N THR A 75 13.01 4.09 -8.04
CA THR A 75 13.64 3.50 -9.22
C THR A 75 12.70 3.48 -10.42
N SER A 76 13.26 3.43 -11.63
CA SER A 76 12.45 3.34 -12.86
C SER A 76 11.58 2.08 -12.89
N LYS A 77 12.11 0.95 -12.38
CA LYS A 77 11.40 -0.33 -12.28
C LYS A 77 10.20 -0.23 -11.34
N ASN A 78 10.40 0.27 -10.13
CA ASN A 78 9.33 0.40 -9.12
C ASN A 78 8.23 1.35 -9.59
N ARG A 79 8.60 2.49 -10.18
CA ARG A 79 7.65 3.45 -10.75
C ARG A 79 6.81 2.82 -11.85
N LYS A 80 7.43 2.09 -12.76
CA LYS A 80 6.72 1.44 -13.89
C LYS A 80 5.71 0.41 -13.37
N VAL A 81 6.16 -0.52 -12.52
CA VAL A 81 5.31 -1.58 -11.98
C VAL A 81 4.14 -1.00 -11.19
N LEU A 82 4.39 0.00 -10.34
CA LEU A 82 3.31 0.59 -9.54
C LEU A 82 2.29 1.34 -10.41
N LEU A 83 2.73 2.07 -11.45
CA LEU A 83 1.80 2.74 -12.37
C LEU A 83 0.94 1.76 -13.16
N GLU A 84 1.53 0.68 -13.68
CA GLU A 84 0.80 -0.39 -14.37
C GLU A 84 -0.23 -1.01 -13.43
N TYR A 85 0.18 -1.35 -12.20
CA TYR A 85 -0.71 -1.93 -11.21
C TYR A 85 -1.88 -1.01 -10.84
N ILE A 86 -1.61 0.28 -10.64
CA ILE A 86 -2.63 1.30 -10.37
C ILE A 86 -3.67 1.35 -11.50
N LYS A 87 -3.21 1.30 -12.76
CA LYS A 87 -4.07 1.33 -13.94
C LYS A 87 -4.92 0.07 -14.02
N ASP A 88 -4.30 -1.09 -13.95
CA ASP A 88 -4.96 -2.40 -14.11
C ASP A 88 -6.02 -2.65 -13.03
N ASN A 89 -5.78 -2.11 -11.83
CA ASN A 89 -6.68 -2.25 -10.70
C ASN A 89 -7.54 -1.01 -10.43
N SER A 90 -7.51 0.00 -11.30
CA SER A 90 -8.29 1.24 -11.14
C SER A 90 -8.15 1.87 -9.75
N ILE A 91 -6.92 1.90 -9.21
CA ILE A 91 -6.64 2.46 -7.88
C ILE A 91 -6.97 3.96 -7.87
N ASN A 92 -7.78 4.38 -6.91
CA ASN A 92 -8.21 5.78 -6.78
C ASN A 92 -7.40 6.53 -5.71
N CYS A 93 -6.92 5.80 -4.70
CA CYS A 93 -6.26 6.39 -3.54
C CYS A 93 -5.12 5.49 -3.07
N ILE A 94 -3.98 6.09 -2.72
CA ILE A 94 -2.86 5.43 -2.07
C ILE A 94 -2.75 5.95 -0.65
N PHE A 95 -2.79 5.04 0.32
CA PHE A 95 -2.43 5.35 1.70
C PHE A 95 -0.95 5.02 1.86
N ASN A 96 -0.12 6.05 1.99
CA ASN A 96 1.26 5.90 2.38
C ASN A 96 1.34 5.74 3.89
N LEU A 97 1.87 4.61 4.31
CA LEU A 97 1.93 4.19 5.70
C LEU A 97 3.38 4.07 6.18
N MET A 98 4.30 4.79 5.54
CA MET A 98 5.71 4.79 5.86
C MET A 98 6.17 6.22 6.11
N HIS A 99 7.05 6.41 7.11
CA HIS A 99 7.68 7.69 7.40
C HIS A 99 8.30 8.30 6.13
N PRO A 100 8.14 9.62 5.94
CA PRO A 100 8.56 10.26 4.71
C PRO A 100 10.09 10.36 4.70
N ASN A 101 10.71 9.86 3.64
CA ASN A 101 12.12 10.11 3.32
C ASN A 101 12.25 10.68 1.91
N ILE A 102 13.43 11.22 1.55
CA ILE A 102 13.62 11.91 0.26
C ILE A 102 13.29 10.99 -0.94
N ASP A 103 13.66 9.71 -0.84
CA ASP A 103 13.43 8.71 -1.87
C ASP A 103 11.92 8.47 -2.08
N LEU A 104 11.20 8.15 -1.01
CA LEU A 104 9.76 7.94 -0.98
C LEU A 104 8.98 9.19 -1.40
N ILE A 105 9.38 10.39 -0.96
CA ILE A 105 8.72 11.65 -1.35
C ILE A 105 8.81 11.85 -2.86
N ARG A 106 9.98 11.62 -3.46
CA ARG A 106 10.19 11.74 -4.91
C ARG A 106 9.37 10.69 -5.66
N PHE A 107 9.33 9.47 -5.14
CA PHE A 107 8.53 8.39 -5.69
C PHE A 107 7.03 8.71 -5.68
N LEU A 108 6.46 9.06 -4.53
CA LEU A 108 5.04 9.41 -4.40
C LEU A 108 4.67 10.63 -5.24
N LYS A 109 5.55 11.63 -5.33
CA LYS A 109 5.35 12.80 -6.22
C LYS A 109 5.25 12.35 -7.68
N PHE A 110 6.14 11.47 -8.12
CA PHE A 110 6.11 10.91 -9.47
C PHE A 110 4.82 10.14 -9.72
N ILE A 111 4.43 9.24 -8.82
CA ILE A 111 3.20 8.44 -8.95
C ILE A 111 1.98 9.35 -9.02
N ARG A 112 1.84 10.33 -8.12
CA ARG A 112 0.71 11.27 -8.10
C ARG A 112 0.53 11.99 -9.44
N ILE A 113 1.63 12.47 -10.02
CA ILE A 113 1.61 13.20 -11.30
C ILE A 113 1.18 12.28 -12.45
N ASN A 114 1.61 11.02 -12.44
CA ASN A 114 1.45 10.11 -13.57
C ASN A 114 0.23 9.17 -13.47
N SER A 115 -0.39 9.04 -12.30
CA SER A 115 -1.60 8.22 -12.13
C SER A 115 -2.86 9.01 -11.83
N GLY A 116 -2.75 10.25 -11.36
CA GLY A 116 -3.90 11.02 -10.88
C GLY A 116 -4.51 10.48 -9.58
N CYS A 117 -3.90 9.48 -8.94
CA CYS A 117 -4.38 8.98 -7.65
C CYS A 117 -4.23 10.04 -6.57
N LYS A 118 -5.19 10.06 -5.65
CA LYS A 118 -5.01 10.76 -4.37
C LYS A 118 -3.98 10.00 -3.54
N ILE A 119 -3.10 10.72 -2.85
CA ILE A 119 -2.14 10.11 -1.92
C ILE A 119 -2.38 10.73 -0.54
N LEU A 120 -2.64 9.88 0.45
CA LEU A 120 -2.78 10.26 1.85
C LEU A 120 -1.62 9.68 2.64
N ASN A 121 -0.89 10.52 3.37
CA ASN A 121 0.14 10.08 4.30
C ASN A 121 -0.50 9.89 5.67
N ILE A 122 -0.48 8.68 6.22
CA ILE A 122 -1.13 8.36 7.52
C ILE A 122 -0.10 8.13 8.63
N ILE A 123 1.08 8.74 8.50
CA ILE A 123 2.10 8.68 9.53
C ILE A 123 1.63 9.54 10.71
N HIS A 124 1.48 8.92 11.88
CA HIS A 124 1.31 9.58 13.18
C HIS A 124 2.66 9.81 13.83
#